data_AF-A0A3C2B7Y4-F1
#
_entry.id   AF-A0A3C2B7Y4-F1
#
_cell.length_a   1.000
_cell.length_b   1.000
_cell.length_c   1.000
_cell.angle_alpha   90.00
_cell.angle_beta   90.00
_cell.angle_gamma   90.00
#
_symmetry.space_group_name_H-M   'P 1'
#
loop_
_entity.id
_entity.type
_entity.pdbx_description
1 polymer ?
#
loop_
_entity_poly.entity_id
_entity_poly.type
_entity_poly.pdbx_seq_one_letter_code
_entity_poly.pdbx_strand_id
1 'polypeptide(L)'
;MSRPRYARFFKADLQMQTPADRAHWVGDGAKLPPAATDDQLVESARAYAQRCYEVGLDVVGITDHNLGGADGLRYLTALKEAFNSERGVNTPISLFPGFEVASSFGRNAHLLCLFDPRTPYDELSEVLARLGLPSNARFAGHRANPMTGVELDKFFDVVVREHNGVVIAAHPTERAGALNDATMEPDLQKSLICDQRLLALEIKEPRLAAEARSNKLAQVLRNSDEWRRPQPIAAVSSSDCKRLRPGDGPGSESSIGGRCTWLKMSELTIDGLRHAFLDHENRVRFEDPSLRPSIPFIARIKINGASFLGDQSINFSPDLNALVGGSGSGKSTFLEYLRSAAGVQPFHTEGSNSKSSAEATLPDGASVEVQFAETDGSVIEARLGPGGELTVVSPPDLSAHALPIRFPVRFLSQREVLSRASNPQSTTRLLDELCRDDLAK
;
A
#
# COMPACT_ATOMS: atom_id res chain seq x y z
N MET A 1 -13.85 12.60 12.64
CA MET A 1 -12.44 12.34 13.05
C MET A 1 -11.56 12.46 11.83
N SER A 2 -10.45 13.19 11.89
CA SER A 2 -9.49 13.26 10.77
C SER A 2 -8.94 11.86 10.49
N ARG A 3 -8.93 11.43 9.23
CA ARG A 3 -8.30 10.14 8.84
C ARG A 3 -6.84 10.11 9.33
N PRO A 4 -6.35 8.98 9.85
CA PRO A 4 -4.95 8.84 10.23
C PRO A 4 -4.02 9.16 9.05
N ARG A 5 -2.91 9.87 9.32
CA ARG A 5 -1.91 10.30 8.32
C ARG A 5 -0.72 9.32 8.24
N TYR A 6 -0.97 8.02 8.40
CA TYR A 6 0.07 6.99 8.28
C TYR A 6 -0.30 5.96 7.22
N ALA A 7 0.70 5.20 6.76
CA ALA A 7 0.52 4.19 5.73
C ALA A 7 -0.38 3.05 6.21
N ARG A 8 -1.36 2.67 5.39
CA ARG A 8 -2.27 1.56 5.66
C ARG A 8 -2.38 0.66 4.44
N PHE A 9 -2.79 -0.58 4.65
CA PHE A 9 -3.07 -1.50 3.57
C PHE A 9 -4.37 -1.14 2.86
N PHE A 10 -4.34 -1.25 1.54
CA PHE A 10 -5.47 -1.09 0.63
C PHE A 10 -5.58 -2.33 -0.24
N LYS A 11 -6.78 -2.86 -0.42
CA LYS A 11 -7.03 -3.98 -1.34
C LYS A 11 -7.03 -3.47 -2.77
N ALA A 12 -6.07 -3.92 -3.56
CA ALA A 12 -5.81 -3.42 -4.91
C ALA A 12 -5.95 -4.51 -5.97
N ASP A 13 -6.46 -4.14 -7.13
CA ASP A 13 -6.46 -4.94 -8.35
C ASP A 13 -5.93 -4.07 -9.49
N LEU A 14 -4.72 -4.36 -9.99
CA LEU A 14 -3.94 -3.42 -10.81
C LEU A 14 -3.90 -3.78 -12.30
N GLN A 15 -4.52 -4.89 -12.69
CA GLN A 15 -4.71 -5.30 -14.08
C GLN A 15 -6.18 -5.65 -14.27
N MET A 16 -6.95 -4.67 -14.73
CA MET A 16 -8.39 -4.80 -14.91
C MET A 16 -8.79 -4.28 -16.27
N GLN A 17 -9.38 -5.15 -17.10
CA GLN A 17 -10.06 -4.71 -18.31
C GLN A 17 -11.48 -4.26 -17.98
N THR A 18 -12.05 -3.51 -18.93
CA THR A 18 -13.39 -2.95 -18.86
C THR A 18 -14.23 -3.45 -20.03
N PRO A 19 -15.56 -3.28 -19.95
CA PRO A 19 -16.45 -3.48 -21.10
C PRO A 19 -16.10 -2.67 -22.36
N ALA A 20 -15.31 -1.59 -22.26
CA ALA A 20 -14.85 -0.85 -23.43
C ALA A 20 -13.84 -1.66 -24.26
N ASP A 21 -13.06 -2.54 -23.63
CA ASP A 21 -12.27 -3.59 -24.29
C ASP A 21 -13.16 -4.77 -24.73
N ARG A 22 -14.10 -4.46 -25.63
CA ARG A 22 -15.17 -5.36 -26.08
C ARG A 22 -14.68 -6.68 -26.65
N ALA A 23 -13.47 -6.72 -27.20
CA ALA A 23 -12.89 -7.94 -27.77
C ALA A 23 -12.56 -8.99 -26.69
N HIS A 24 -12.27 -8.52 -25.47
CA HIS A 24 -11.84 -9.37 -24.35
C HIS A 24 -12.91 -9.50 -23.28
N TRP A 25 -13.88 -8.59 -23.21
CA TRP A 25 -14.98 -8.66 -22.24
C TRP A 25 -15.99 -9.76 -22.59
N VAL A 26 -16.03 -10.83 -21.80
CA VAL A 26 -16.78 -12.07 -22.13
C VAL A 26 -18.06 -12.28 -21.31
N GLY A 27 -18.18 -11.69 -20.12
CA GLY A 27 -19.34 -11.91 -19.24
C GLY A 27 -20.55 -11.04 -19.56
N ASP A 28 -21.77 -11.50 -19.25
CA ASP A 28 -23.02 -10.80 -19.62
C ASP A 28 -23.27 -9.49 -18.89
N GLY A 29 -22.65 -9.29 -17.73
CA GLY A 29 -22.76 -8.06 -16.96
C GLY A 29 -21.97 -6.90 -17.56
N ALA A 30 -22.56 -5.69 -17.51
CA ALA A 30 -21.96 -4.43 -17.95
C ALA A 30 -21.51 -4.39 -19.42
N LYS A 31 -21.97 -5.31 -20.30
CA LYS A 31 -21.60 -5.31 -21.72
C LYS A 31 -21.99 -4.00 -22.41
N LEU A 32 -21.12 -3.54 -23.31
CA LEU A 32 -21.35 -2.36 -24.15
C LEU A 32 -21.63 -2.77 -25.61
N PRO A 33 -22.66 -2.19 -26.25
CA PRO A 33 -22.84 -2.34 -27.68
C PRO A 33 -21.76 -1.56 -28.46
N PRO A 34 -21.58 -1.84 -29.76
CA PRO A 34 -20.81 -0.95 -30.62
C PRO A 34 -21.35 0.48 -30.64
N ALA A 35 -20.45 1.46 -30.46
CA ALA A 35 -20.78 2.88 -30.39
C ALA A 35 -21.80 3.17 -29.27
N ALA A 36 -21.43 2.83 -28.04
CA ALA A 36 -22.30 3.02 -26.89
C ALA A 36 -22.61 4.50 -26.64
N THR A 37 -23.87 4.78 -26.31
CA THR A 37 -24.33 6.10 -25.84
C THR A 37 -23.74 6.41 -24.46
N ASP A 38 -23.70 7.69 -24.08
CA ASP A 38 -23.21 8.07 -22.74
C ASP A 38 -24.02 7.40 -21.62
N ASP A 39 -25.34 7.29 -21.77
CA ASP A 39 -26.21 6.62 -20.79
C ASP A 39 -25.85 5.13 -20.61
N GLN A 40 -25.55 4.43 -21.71
CA GLN A 40 -25.12 3.02 -21.65
C GLN A 40 -23.74 2.86 -21.00
N LEU A 41 -22.83 3.81 -21.24
CA LEU A 41 -21.52 3.83 -20.58
C LEU A 41 -21.68 4.03 -19.07
N VAL A 42 -22.54 4.97 -18.66
CA VAL A 42 -22.83 5.24 -17.24
C VAL A 42 -23.49 4.05 -16.55
N GLU A 43 -24.47 3.41 -17.18
CA GLU A 43 -25.13 2.22 -16.62
C GLU A 43 -24.14 1.06 -16.44
N SER A 44 -23.33 0.79 -17.47
CA SER A 44 -22.27 -0.22 -17.43
C SER A 44 -21.22 0.07 -16.35
N ALA A 45 -20.76 1.32 -16.26
CA ALA A 45 -19.79 1.77 -15.27
C ALA A 45 -20.32 1.67 -13.83
N ARG A 46 -21.61 1.92 -13.59
CA ARG A 46 -22.25 1.70 -12.28
C ARG A 46 -22.25 0.24 -11.88
N ALA A 47 -22.67 -0.66 -12.79
CA ALA A 47 -22.62 -2.10 -12.51
C ALA A 47 -21.19 -2.60 -12.23
N TYR A 48 -20.20 -2.05 -12.92
CA TYR A 48 -18.79 -2.30 -12.65
C TYR A 48 -18.36 -1.80 -11.26
N ALA A 49 -18.66 -0.54 -10.95
CA ALA A 49 -18.31 0.08 -9.67
C ALA A 49 -18.96 -0.64 -8.49
N GLN A 50 -20.25 -0.95 -8.58
CA GLN A 50 -21.00 -1.74 -7.59
C GLN A 50 -20.27 -3.05 -7.30
N ARG A 51 -19.82 -3.75 -8.35
CA ARG A 51 -19.10 -5.00 -8.18
C ARG A 51 -17.76 -4.82 -7.47
N CYS A 52 -17.00 -3.78 -7.80
CA CYS A 52 -15.76 -3.45 -7.09
C CYS A 52 -16.00 -3.18 -5.59
N TYR A 53 -17.10 -2.49 -5.25
CA TYR A 53 -17.51 -2.28 -3.86
C TYR A 53 -17.93 -3.57 -3.16
N GLU A 54 -18.70 -4.44 -3.82
CA GLU A 54 -19.11 -5.75 -3.28
C GLU A 54 -17.91 -6.62 -2.88
N VAL A 55 -16.81 -6.57 -3.65
CA VAL A 55 -15.59 -7.34 -3.34
C VAL A 55 -14.61 -6.60 -2.43
N GLY A 56 -14.96 -5.38 -2.00
CA GLY A 56 -14.17 -4.57 -1.07
C GLY A 56 -12.85 -4.06 -1.64
N LEU A 57 -12.78 -3.75 -2.94
CA LEU A 57 -11.60 -3.10 -3.51
C LEU A 57 -11.49 -1.66 -3.01
N ASP A 58 -10.28 -1.21 -2.71
CA ASP A 58 -9.95 0.18 -2.39
C ASP A 58 -9.27 0.88 -3.56
N VAL A 59 -8.53 0.13 -4.37
CA VAL A 59 -7.67 0.62 -5.44
C VAL A 59 -7.89 -0.24 -6.69
N VAL A 60 -8.09 0.41 -7.83
CA VAL A 60 -8.21 -0.27 -9.12
C VAL A 60 -7.27 0.33 -10.15
N GLY A 61 -6.55 -0.50 -10.88
CA GLY A 61 -5.75 -0.14 -12.05
C GLY A 61 -6.50 -0.56 -13.31
N ILE A 62 -6.99 0.41 -14.07
CA ILE A 62 -7.72 0.13 -15.32
C ILE A 62 -6.72 0.07 -16.47
N THR A 63 -6.58 -1.09 -17.09
CA THR A 63 -5.51 -1.40 -18.05
C THR A 63 -6.08 -2.03 -19.31
N ASP A 64 -7.09 -1.40 -19.91
CA ASP A 64 -7.58 -1.85 -21.22
C ASP A 64 -6.46 -1.85 -22.26
N HIS A 65 -6.49 -2.83 -23.17
CA HIS A 65 -5.57 -2.86 -24.30
C HIS A 65 -5.70 -1.56 -25.09
N ASN A 66 -4.61 -0.80 -25.22
CA ASN A 66 -4.57 0.46 -25.97
C ASN A 66 -5.76 1.42 -25.65
N LEU A 67 -6.16 1.53 -24.38
CA LEU A 67 -7.28 2.37 -23.91
C LEU A 67 -8.68 1.97 -24.40
N GLY A 68 -8.96 0.69 -24.68
CA GLY A 68 -10.35 0.21 -24.84
C GLY A 68 -11.08 0.80 -26.06
N GLY A 69 -10.34 1.16 -27.12
CA GLY A 69 -10.89 1.65 -28.38
C GLY A 69 -11.54 3.04 -28.29
N ALA A 70 -12.61 3.24 -29.06
CA ALA A 70 -13.28 4.55 -29.18
C ALA A 70 -14.00 4.98 -27.89
N ASP A 71 -14.44 4.02 -27.08
CA ASP A 71 -15.27 4.28 -25.90
C ASP A 71 -14.46 4.34 -24.60
N GLY A 72 -13.20 3.87 -24.58
CA GLY A 72 -12.48 3.67 -23.31
C GLY A 72 -12.22 4.95 -22.51
N LEU A 73 -11.87 6.08 -23.13
CA LEU A 73 -11.70 7.35 -22.40
C LEU A 73 -13.03 7.86 -21.78
N ARG A 74 -14.14 7.72 -22.52
CA ARG A 74 -15.48 8.05 -22.03
C ARG A 74 -15.88 7.10 -20.89
N TYR A 75 -15.55 5.82 -21.02
CA TYR A 75 -15.80 4.81 -19.99
C TYR A 75 -15.01 5.06 -18.70
N LEU A 76 -13.73 5.42 -18.80
CA LEU A 76 -12.92 5.83 -17.63
C LEU A 76 -13.56 7.01 -16.89
N THR A 77 -14.11 7.98 -17.64
CA THR A 77 -14.84 9.13 -17.08
C THR A 77 -16.08 8.69 -16.33
N ALA A 78 -16.94 7.90 -16.97
CA ALA A 78 -18.14 7.34 -16.35
C ALA A 78 -17.82 6.48 -15.11
N LEU A 79 -16.72 5.72 -15.14
CA LEU A 79 -16.29 4.87 -14.04
C LEU A 79 -15.76 5.68 -12.85
N LYS A 80 -14.97 6.74 -13.10
CA LYS A 80 -14.53 7.66 -12.04
C LYS A 80 -15.72 8.35 -11.36
N GLU A 81 -16.71 8.75 -12.14
CA GLU A 81 -17.96 9.30 -11.61
C GLU A 81 -18.75 8.26 -10.80
N ALA A 82 -18.86 7.02 -11.27
CA ALA A 82 -19.50 5.93 -10.55
C ALA A 82 -18.83 5.67 -9.19
N PHE A 83 -17.49 5.58 -9.14
CA PHE A 83 -16.76 5.45 -7.87
C PHE A 83 -16.98 6.62 -6.91
N ASN A 84 -17.15 7.85 -7.41
CA ASN A 84 -17.41 9.01 -6.56
C ASN A 84 -18.88 9.15 -6.12
N SER A 85 -19.83 8.55 -6.85
CA SER A 85 -21.26 8.79 -6.68
C SER A 85 -22.02 7.67 -5.99
N GLU A 86 -21.49 6.44 -5.89
CA GLU A 86 -22.17 5.36 -5.17
C GLU A 86 -22.34 5.68 -3.68
N ARG A 87 -23.60 6.02 -3.34
CA ARG A 87 -24.03 6.38 -1.99
C ARG A 87 -24.15 5.12 -1.13
N GLY A 88 -23.35 5.02 -0.07
CA GLY A 88 -23.50 3.97 0.94
C GLY A 88 -22.19 3.37 1.46
N VAL A 89 -21.08 3.59 0.77
CA VAL A 89 -19.74 3.13 1.20
C VAL A 89 -18.92 4.34 1.67
N ASN A 90 -18.41 4.28 2.91
CA ASN A 90 -17.72 5.41 3.56
C ASN A 90 -16.35 5.78 2.94
N THR A 91 -15.88 5.04 1.92
CA THR A 91 -14.59 5.31 1.27
C THR A 91 -14.71 5.11 -0.25
N PRO A 92 -14.46 6.15 -1.07
CA PRO A 92 -14.42 6.01 -2.52
C PRO A 92 -13.24 5.16 -2.98
N ILE A 93 -13.44 4.38 -4.03
CA ILE A 93 -12.38 3.59 -4.69
C ILE A 93 -11.46 4.51 -5.49
N SER A 94 -10.15 4.36 -5.33
CA SER A 94 -9.16 5.10 -6.10
C SER A 94 -8.86 4.42 -7.42
N LEU A 95 -9.21 5.07 -8.54
CA LEU A 95 -8.93 4.63 -9.90
C LEU A 95 -7.56 5.16 -10.36
N PHE A 96 -6.62 4.27 -10.60
CA PHE A 96 -5.35 4.54 -11.28
C PHE A 96 -5.55 4.29 -12.78
N PRO A 97 -5.62 5.36 -13.61
CA PRO A 97 -5.83 5.18 -15.03
C PRO A 97 -4.57 4.63 -15.67
N GLY A 98 -4.75 3.84 -16.72
CA GLY A 98 -3.64 3.21 -17.41
C GLY A 98 -4.06 2.50 -18.69
N PHE A 99 -3.15 1.70 -19.18
CA PHE A 99 -3.38 0.86 -20.36
C PHE A 99 -2.43 -0.35 -20.32
N GLU A 100 -2.84 -1.41 -21.01
CA GLU A 100 -1.98 -2.54 -21.35
C GLU A 100 -1.49 -2.39 -22.79
N VAL A 101 -0.17 -2.47 -23.01
CA VAL A 101 0.43 -2.41 -24.35
C VAL A 101 1.24 -3.66 -24.62
N ALA A 102 1.20 -4.12 -25.87
CA ALA A 102 2.15 -5.08 -26.39
C ALA A 102 3.42 -4.36 -26.86
N SER A 103 4.59 -4.83 -26.40
CA SER A 103 5.88 -4.23 -26.73
C SER A 103 6.27 -4.37 -28.21
N SER A 104 6.91 -3.34 -28.74
CA SER A 104 7.62 -3.35 -30.04
C SER A 104 8.95 -4.12 -29.97
N PHE A 105 9.53 -4.18 -28.78
CA PHE A 105 10.74 -4.94 -28.48
C PHE A 105 10.36 -6.35 -28.00
N GLY A 106 10.87 -7.38 -28.67
CA GLY A 106 10.42 -8.77 -28.48
C GLY A 106 9.14 -9.07 -29.27
N ARG A 107 8.57 -10.27 -29.09
CA ARG A 107 7.34 -10.70 -29.79
C ARG A 107 6.07 -10.36 -28.99
N ASN A 108 5.86 -9.07 -28.72
CA ASN A 108 4.66 -8.51 -28.07
C ASN A 108 4.51 -8.88 -26.58
N ALA A 109 5.55 -8.63 -25.77
CA ALA A 109 5.40 -8.78 -24.32
C ALA A 109 4.45 -7.71 -23.78
N HIS A 110 3.52 -8.07 -22.91
CA HIS A 110 2.55 -7.13 -22.36
C HIS A 110 3.10 -6.36 -21.16
N LEU A 111 2.91 -5.05 -21.19
CA LEU A 111 3.33 -4.12 -20.15
C LEU A 111 2.12 -3.28 -19.73
N LEU A 112 1.87 -3.24 -18.42
CA LEU A 112 0.88 -2.35 -17.83
C LEU A 112 1.55 -1.03 -17.51
N CYS A 113 0.93 0.07 -17.93
CA CYS A 113 1.34 1.42 -17.59
C CYS A 113 0.24 2.07 -16.76
N LEU A 114 0.54 2.38 -15.50
CA LEU A 114 -0.39 3.04 -14.57
C LEU A 114 0.09 4.46 -14.27
N PHE A 115 -0.86 5.37 -14.11
CA PHE A 115 -0.59 6.79 -13.84
C PHE A 115 -1.34 7.25 -12.59
N ASP A 116 -1.03 8.47 -12.13
CA ASP A 116 -1.64 9.02 -10.92
C ASP A 116 -3.17 9.14 -11.07
N PRO A 117 -3.99 8.90 -10.03
CA PRO A 117 -5.46 9.05 -10.11
C PRO A 117 -5.95 10.44 -10.56
N ARG A 118 -5.09 11.46 -10.47
CA ARG A 118 -5.35 12.83 -10.92
C ARG A 118 -4.96 13.08 -12.38
N THR A 119 -4.30 12.14 -13.04
CA THR A 119 -3.85 12.27 -14.44
C THR A 119 -5.05 12.50 -15.36
N PRO A 120 -5.04 13.59 -16.16
CA PRO A 120 -6.03 13.80 -17.23
C PRO A 120 -6.02 12.65 -18.23
N TYR A 121 -7.19 12.20 -18.67
CA TYR A 121 -7.30 10.99 -19.51
C TYR A 121 -6.85 11.20 -20.96
N ASP A 122 -6.85 12.44 -21.44
CA ASP A 122 -6.24 12.84 -22.70
C ASP A 122 -4.71 12.70 -22.68
N GLU A 123 -4.06 12.86 -21.53
CA GLU A 123 -2.63 12.60 -21.37
C GLU A 123 -2.30 11.14 -21.68
N LEU A 124 -3.13 10.16 -21.27
CA LEU A 124 -2.93 8.74 -21.61
C LEU A 124 -2.91 8.53 -23.14
N SER A 125 -3.74 9.30 -23.85
CA SER A 125 -3.84 9.26 -25.31
C SER A 125 -2.56 9.79 -25.96
N GLU A 126 -1.99 10.87 -25.40
CA GLU A 126 -0.70 11.41 -25.79
C GLU A 126 0.43 10.39 -25.56
N VAL A 127 0.48 9.77 -24.38
CA VAL A 127 1.49 8.75 -24.07
C VAL A 127 1.46 7.63 -25.11
N LEU A 128 0.29 7.05 -25.41
CA LEU A 128 0.18 6.02 -26.44
C LEU A 128 0.61 6.52 -27.83
N ALA A 129 0.27 7.75 -28.20
CA ALA A 129 0.71 8.32 -29.48
C ALA A 129 2.25 8.37 -29.58
N ARG A 130 2.92 8.76 -28.49
CA ARG A 130 4.38 8.80 -28.38
C ARG A 130 5.02 7.40 -28.35
N LEU A 131 4.24 6.38 -27.99
CA LEU A 131 4.60 4.97 -28.08
C LEU A 131 4.31 4.36 -29.47
N GLY A 132 4.07 5.18 -30.49
CA GLY A 132 3.80 4.72 -31.86
C GLY A 132 2.37 4.20 -32.06
N LEU A 133 1.45 4.56 -31.17
CA LEU A 133 0.04 4.16 -31.19
C LEU A 133 -0.90 5.39 -31.17
N PRO A 134 -0.84 6.27 -32.19
CA PRO A 134 -1.82 7.34 -32.34
C PRO A 134 -3.24 6.76 -32.48
N SER A 135 -4.27 7.56 -32.20
CA SER A 135 -5.65 7.08 -32.08
C SER A 135 -6.16 6.25 -33.26
N ASN A 136 -5.72 6.54 -34.49
CA ASN A 136 -6.08 5.81 -35.71
C ASN A 136 -5.29 4.51 -35.95
N ALA A 137 -4.24 4.24 -35.18
CA ALA A 137 -3.37 3.08 -35.32
C ALA A 137 -3.43 2.11 -34.12
N ARG A 138 -4.21 2.43 -33.08
CA ARG A 138 -4.32 1.60 -31.87
C ARG A 138 -4.90 0.21 -32.12
N PHE A 139 -5.78 0.08 -33.12
CA PHE A 139 -6.49 -1.16 -33.40
C PHE A 139 -6.55 -1.45 -34.90
N ALA A 140 -6.46 -2.74 -35.25
CA ALA A 140 -6.82 -3.27 -36.56
C ALA A 140 -8.11 -4.09 -36.40
N GLY A 141 -9.26 -3.46 -36.68
CA GLY A 141 -10.56 -4.02 -36.33
C GLY A 141 -10.72 -4.10 -34.81
N HIS A 142 -10.91 -5.32 -34.28
CA HIS A 142 -11.04 -5.56 -32.84
C HIS A 142 -9.71 -5.92 -32.15
N ARG A 143 -8.63 -6.05 -32.91
CA ARG A 143 -7.32 -6.45 -32.38
C ARG A 143 -6.49 -5.21 -32.03
N ALA A 144 -6.01 -5.14 -30.80
CA ALA A 144 -5.04 -4.13 -30.38
C ALA A 144 -3.70 -4.34 -31.12
N ASN A 145 -3.16 -3.25 -31.69
CA ASN A 145 -1.85 -3.27 -32.32
C ASN A 145 -0.74 -3.14 -31.26
N PRO A 146 0.41 -3.81 -31.44
CA PRO A 146 1.56 -3.56 -30.59
C PRO A 146 2.15 -2.18 -30.86
N MET A 147 2.97 -1.69 -29.92
CA MET A 147 3.80 -0.50 -30.14
C MET A 147 4.61 -0.65 -31.43
N THR A 148 4.97 0.47 -32.05
CA THR A 148 5.76 0.47 -33.28
C THR A 148 6.90 1.49 -33.20
N GLY A 149 8.10 1.09 -33.58
CA GLY A 149 9.26 1.99 -33.66
C GLY A 149 9.76 2.54 -32.31
N VAL A 150 9.46 1.86 -31.20
CA VAL A 150 9.89 2.27 -29.84
C VAL A 150 10.88 1.26 -29.28
N GLU A 151 12.05 1.73 -28.87
CA GLU A 151 13.03 0.93 -28.15
C GLU A 151 12.75 0.94 -26.64
N LEU A 152 13.28 -0.07 -25.92
CA LEU A 152 13.04 -0.25 -24.48
C LEU A 152 13.33 0.99 -23.64
N ASP A 153 14.47 1.65 -23.88
CA ASP A 153 14.85 2.85 -23.12
C ASP A 153 13.91 4.03 -23.39
N LYS A 154 13.52 4.22 -24.66
CA LYS A 154 12.56 5.27 -25.04
C LYS A 154 11.19 5.01 -24.46
N PHE A 155 10.75 3.75 -24.39
CA PHE A 155 9.49 3.38 -23.72
C PHE A 155 9.49 3.84 -22.26
N PHE A 156 10.56 3.53 -21.51
CA PHE A 156 10.64 3.95 -20.11
C PHE A 156 10.80 5.47 -19.95
N ASP A 157 11.52 6.14 -20.84
CA ASP A 157 11.62 7.60 -20.82
C ASP A 157 10.23 8.23 -20.97
N VAL A 158 9.43 7.75 -21.93
CA VAL A 158 8.06 8.22 -22.14
C VAL A 158 7.18 7.93 -20.93
N VAL A 159 7.04 6.67 -20.52
CA VAL A 159 6.07 6.32 -19.48
C VAL A 159 6.51 6.84 -18.10
N VAL A 160 7.77 6.63 -17.73
CA VAL A 160 8.23 6.84 -16.34
C VAL A 160 8.83 8.22 -16.15
N ARG A 161 9.74 8.68 -17.02
CA ARG A 161 10.46 9.95 -16.78
C ARG A 161 9.64 11.17 -17.15
N GLU A 162 8.95 11.11 -18.28
CA GLU A 162 8.24 12.27 -18.84
C GLU A 162 6.80 12.38 -18.28
N HIS A 163 6.14 11.24 -18.01
CA HIS A 163 4.75 11.19 -17.55
C HIS A 163 4.56 10.60 -16.13
N ASN A 164 5.66 10.38 -15.39
CA ASN A 164 5.66 9.88 -14.00
C ASN A 164 4.88 8.57 -13.76
N GLY A 165 4.67 7.75 -14.80
CA GLY A 165 3.97 6.48 -14.72
C GLY A 165 4.78 5.36 -14.04
N VAL A 166 4.08 4.27 -13.73
CA VAL A 166 4.67 3.02 -13.23
C VAL A 166 4.45 1.93 -14.27
N VAL A 167 5.48 1.10 -14.49
CA VAL A 167 5.43 -0.04 -15.40
C VAL A 167 5.43 -1.35 -14.61
N ILE A 168 4.52 -2.25 -14.98
CA ILE A 168 4.40 -3.62 -14.48
C ILE A 168 4.44 -4.57 -15.67
N ALA A 169 5.26 -5.62 -15.63
CA ALA A 169 5.23 -6.64 -16.68
C ALA A 169 4.09 -7.61 -16.41
N ALA A 170 3.13 -7.71 -17.34
CA ALA A 170 1.98 -8.58 -17.19
C ALA A 170 2.38 -10.04 -17.42
N HIS A 171 1.81 -10.95 -16.62
CA HIS A 171 1.85 -12.41 -16.81
C HIS A 171 3.17 -12.92 -17.43
N PRO A 172 4.33 -12.72 -16.76
CA PRO A 172 5.65 -12.73 -17.38
C PRO A 172 6.05 -14.09 -17.94
N THR A 173 5.45 -15.18 -17.47
CA THR A 173 5.73 -16.54 -17.96
C THR A 173 4.76 -17.03 -19.03
N GLU A 174 3.71 -16.27 -19.35
CA GLU A 174 2.73 -16.66 -20.35
C GLU A 174 3.21 -16.35 -21.78
N ARG A 175 2.41 -16.65 -22.80
CA ARG A 175 2.81 -16.49 -24.21
C ARG A 175 3.26 -15.06 -24.55
N ALA A 176 2.53 -14.06 -24.05
CA ALA A 176 2.87 -12.64 -24.20
C ALA A 176 3.64 -12.10 -22.99
N GLY A 177 4.38 -12.95 -22.29
CA GLY A 177 5.14 -12.59 -21.09
C GLY A 177 6.61 -12.30 -21.36
N ALA A 178 7.19 -11.40 -20.55
CA ALA A 178 8.57 -10.94 -20.67
C ALA A 178 9.66 -11.97 -20.28
N LEU A 179 9.31 -13.12 -19.71
CA LEU A 179 10.22 -14.21 -19.34
C LEU A 179 10.03 -15.47 -20.19
N ASN A 180 9.30 -15.36 -21.31
CA ASN A 180 9.03 -16.47 -22.21
C ASN A 180 10.06 -16.55 -23.34
N ASP A 181 10.84 -17.63 -23.34
CA ASP A 181 11.90 -17.87 -24.32
C ASP A 181 11.40 -18.05 -25.76
N ALA A 182 10.12 -18.36 -25.96
CA ALA A 182 9.53 -18.44 -27.29
C ALA A 182 9.21 -17.06 -27.89
N THR A 183 9.10 -16.02 -27.05
CA THR A 183 8.65 -14.69 -27.48
C THR A 183 9.62 -13.56 -27.15
N MET A 184 10.63 -13.78 -26.29
CA MET A 184 11.61 -12.76 -25.97
C MET A 184 13.02 -13.35 -25.87
N GLU A 185 13.97 -12.73 -26.56
CA GLU A 185 15.38 -13.15 -26.52
C GLU A 185 15.99 -12.95 -25.13
N PRO A 186 16.87 -13.85 -24.63
CA PRO A 186 17.40 -13.79 -23.27
C PRO A 186 18.01 -12.44 -22.86
N ASP A 187 18.78 -11.80 -23.74
CA ASP A 187 19.41 -10.50 -23.46
C ASP A 187 18.36 -9.38 -23.31
N LEU A 188 17.25 -9.46 -24.06
CA LEU A 188 16.16 -8.50 -23.94
C LEU A 188 15.33 -8.76 -22.68
N GLN A 189 15.07 -10.03 -22.34
CA GLN A 189 14.47 -10.39 -21.04
C GLN A 189 15.31 -9.81 -19.91
N LYS A 190 16.63 -10.01 -19.95
CA LYS A 190 17.58 -9.48 -18.97
C LYS A 190 17.53 -7.96 -18.89
N SER A 191 17.54 -7.28 -20.03
CA SER A 191 17.52 -5.83 -20.13
C SER A 191 16.24 -5.24 -19.52
N LEU A 192 15.08 -5.81 -19.85
CA LEU A 192 13.78 -5.38 -19.30
C LEU A 192 13.64 -5.69 -17.80
N ILE A 193 13.95 -6.93 -17.41
CA ILE A 193 13.70 -7.42 -16.04
C ILE A 193 14.69 -6.83 -15.03
N CYS A 194 15.91 -6.48 -15.44
CA CYS A 194 16.88 -5.84 -14.54
C CYS A 194 16.80 -4.30 -14.53
N ASP A 195 15.99 -3.69 -15.41
CA ASP A 195 15.78 -2.24 -15.41
C ASP A 195 15.05 -1.79 -14.14
N GLN A 196 15.58 -0.79 -13.45
CA GLN A 196 15.01 -0.25 -12.21
C GLN A 196 13.69 0.50 -12.42
N ARG A 197 13.36 0.87 -13.67
CA ARG A 197 12.12 1.53 -14.05
C ARG A 197 10.95 0.54 -14.20
N LEU A 198 11.24 -0.76 -14.36
CA LEU A 198 10.25 -1.83 -14.17
C LEU A 198 10.12 -2.12 -12.68
N LEU A 199 8.94 -1.87 -12.11
CA LEU A 199 8.78 -1.93 -10.65
C LEU A 199 8.18 -3.24 -10.16
N ALA A 200 7.35 -3.91 -10.97
CA ALA A 200 6.69 -5.14 -10.55
C ALA A 200 6.44 -6.11 -11.70
N LEU A 201 6.19 -7.37 -11.33
CA LEU A 201 5.67 -8.43 -12.19
C LEU A 201 4.24 -8.80 -11.74
N GLU A 202 3.29 -8.93 -12.67
CA GLU A 202 1.97 -9.50 -12.38
C GLU A 202 2.05 -11.02 -12.45
N ILE A 203 1.75 -11.70 -11.34
CA ILE A 203 1.91 -13.14 -11.17
C ILE A 203 0.66 -13.69 -10.48
N LYS A 204 0.09 -14.75 -11.05
CA LYS A 204 -1.11 -15.42 -10.51
C LYS A 204 -0.92 -15.89 -9.07
N GLU A 205 0.16 -16.63 -8.81
CA GLU A 205 0.47 -17.23 -7.52
C GLU A 205 1.91 -16.91 -7.08
N PRO A 206 2.19 -15.69 -6.58
CA PRO A 206 3.55 -15.23 -6.31
C PRO A 206 4.30 -16.08 -5.28
N ARG A 207 3.60 -16.62 -4.27
CA ARG A 207 4.20 -17.46 -3.22
C ARG A 207 4.73 -18.78 -3.77
N LEU A 208 3.88 -19.50 -4.50
CA LEU A 208 4.25 -20.76 -5.14
C LEU A 208 5.37 -20.55 -6.17
N ALA A 209 5.32 -19.44 -6.90
CA ALA A 209 6.36 -19.07 -7.86
C ALA A 209 7.73 -18.90 -7.19
N ALA A 210 7.81 -18.24 -6.03
CA ALA A 210 9.07 -18.01 -5.32
C ALA A 210 9.71 -19.29 -4.75
N GLU A 211 8.89 -20.29 -4.40
CA GLU A 211 9.32 -21.57 -3.83
C GLU A 211 9.88 -22.56 -4.87
N ALA A 212 9.51 -22.39 -6.15
CA ALA A 212 10.00 -23.23 -7.23
C ALA A 212 11.50 -23.01 -7.47
N ARG A 213 12.36 -23.87 -6.91
CA ARG A 213 13.82 -23.65 -6.90
C ARG A 213 14.45 -23.49 -8.30
N SER A 214 13.91 -24.15 -9.33
CA SER A 214 14.61 -24.31 -10.62
C SER A 214 14.02 -23.53 -11.79
N ASN A 215 12.97 -22.71 -11.62
CA ASN A 215 12.40 -21.95 -12.72
C ASN A 215 12.89 -20.49 -12.75
N LYS A 216 12.93 -19.90 -13.96
CA LYS A 216 13.45 -18.54 -14.21
C LYS A 216 12.74 -17.47 -13.38
N LEU A 217 11.41 -17.57 -13.26
CA LEU A 217 10.60 -16.63 -12.48
C LEU A 217 11.06 -16.59 -11.01
N ALA A 218 11.32 -17.75 -10.40
CA ALA A 218 11.75 -17.81 -9.02
C ALA A 218 13.16 -17.25 -8.82
N GLN A 219 14.05 -17.39 -9.80
CA GLN A 219 15.38 -16.77 -9.78
C GLN A 219 15.28 -15.23 -9.79
N VAL A 220 14.38 -14.69 -10.63
CA VAL A 220 14.05 -13.26 -10.67
C VAL A 220 13.51 -12.78 -9.33
N LEU A 221 12.50 -13.47 -8.77
CA LEU A 221 11.87 -13.08 -7.50
C LEU A 221 12.81 -13.16 -6.30
N ARG A 222 13.76 -14.11 -6.30
CA ARG A 222 14.79 -14.24 -5.26
C ARG A 222 15.99 -13.32 -5.49
N ASN A 223 15.97 -12.51 -6.55
CA ASN A 223 17.05 -11.59 -6.90
C ASN A 223 18.43 -12.30 -6.99
N SER A 224 18.46 -13.51 -7.59
CA SER A 224 19.70 -14.30 -7.73
C SER A 224 20.75 -13.59 -8.58
N ASP A 225 22.01 -14.04 -8.54
CA ASP A 225 23.13 -13.40 -9.26
C ASP A 225 22.85 -13.17 -10.77
N GLU A 226 22.22 -14.13 -11.45
CA GLU A 226 21.84 -13.97 -12.86
C GLU A 226 20.76 -12.89 -13.10
N TRP A 227 19.98 -12.49 -12.11
CA TRP A 227 18.84 -11.55 -12.24
C TRP A 227 18.97 -10.37 -11.28
N ARG A 228 20.18 -10.13 -10.77
CA ARG A 228 20.43 -9.21 -9.67
C ARG A 228 20.09 -7.77 -10.02
N ARG A 229 19.32 -7.16 -9.13
CA ARG A 229 18.90 -5.75 -9.11
C ARG A 229 19.35 -5.12 -7.79
N PRO A 230 19.70 -3.83 -7.78
CA PRO A 230 19.90 -3.07 -6.53
C PRO A 230 18.66 -3.13 -5.62
N GLN A 231 17.46 -2.95 -6.18
CA GLN A 231 16.19 -3.23 -5.51
C GLN A 231 15.54 -4.47 -6.13
N PRO A 232 15.28 -5.54 -5.34
CA PRO A 232 14.51 -6.68 -5.81
C PRO A 232 13.18 -6.24 -6.45
N ILE A 233 12.78 -6.95 -7.51
CA ILE A 233 11.54 -6.62 -8.21
C ILE A 233 10.32 -7.08 -7.40
N ALA A 234 9.29 -6.24 -7.32
CA ALA A 234 8.06 -6.63 -6.65
C ALA A 234 7.26 -7.66 -7.47
N ALA A 235 6.39 -8.40 -6.78
CA ALA A 235 5.34 -9.19 -7.41
C ALA A 235 3.97 -8.66 -6.98
N VAL A 236 3.02 -8.62 -7.91
CA VAL A 236 1.61 -8.32 -7.65
C VAL A 236 0.74 -9.42 -8.24
N SER A 237 -0.44 -9.65 -7.68
CA SER A 237 -1.48 -10.52 -8.23
C SER A 237 -2.74 -9.69 -8.46
N SER A 238 -3.21 -9.66 -9.70
CA SER A 238 -4.37 -8.89 -10.15
C SER A 238 -5.34 -9.82 -10.87
N SER A 239 -6.61 -9.44 -11.04
CA SER A 239 -7.59 -10.37 -11.61
C SER A 239 -7.38 -10.63 -13.10
N ASP A 240 -6.86 -9.66 -13.87
CA ASP A 240 -6.96 -9.65 -15.34
C ASP A 240 -8.43 -9.83 -15.76
N CYS A 241 -9.33 -9.07 -15.11
CA CYS A 241 -10.76 -9.32 -15.18
C CYS A 241 -11.35 -9.02 -16.55
N LYS A 242 -12.14 -9.97 -17.05
CA LYS A 242 -12.85 -9.88 -18.34
C LYS A 242 -14.37 -10.04 -18.18
N ARG A 243 -14.85 -9.96 -16.94
CA ARG A 243 -16.25 -10.11 -16.52
C ARG A 243 -16.45 -9.56 -15.11
N LEU A 244 -17.69 -9.21 -14.76
CA LEU A 244 -18.04 -8.74 -13.42
C LEU A 244 -17.94 -9.82 -12.35
N ARG A 245 -18.56 -10.99 -12.60
CA ARG A 245 -18.73 -12.06 -11.60
C ARG A 245 -18.06 -13.35 -12.09
N PRO A 246 -17.63 -14.24 -11.17
CA PRO A 246 -17.18 -15.57 -11.54
C PRO A 246 -18.27 -16.31 -12.34
N GLY A 247 -17.86 -17.12 -13.30
CA GLY A 247 -18.76 -18.05 -13.98
C GLY A 247 -18.43 -19.50 -13.63
N ASP A 248 -19.12 -20.45 -14.24
CA ASP A 248 -18.86 -21.87 -14.04
C ASP A 248 -17.81 -22.35 -15.06
N GLY A 249 -16.58 -22.60 -14.59
CA GLY A 249 -15.51 -23.21 -15.38
C GLY A 249 -14.15 -22.51 -15.32
N PRO A 250 -13.18 -22.97 -16.13
CA PRO A 250 -11.83 -22.38 -16.21
C PRO A 250 -11.88 -20.90 -16.61
N GLY A 251 -11.04 -20.06 -15.99
CA GLY A 251 -11.05 -18.61 -16.22
C GLY A 251 -12.13 -17.86 -15.45
N SER A 252 -12.82 -18.52 -14.50
CA SER A 252 -13.76 -17.89 -13.58
C SER A 252 -13.06 -16.91 -12.63
N GLU A 253 -11.78 -17.14 -12.35
CA GLU A 253 -10.88 -16.28 -11.59
C GLU A 253 -10.58 -14.95 -12.30
N SER A 254 -10.74 -14.86 -13.62
CA SER A 254 -10.64 -13.61 -14.40
C SER A 254 -11.92 -12.78 -14.29
N SER A 255 -12.44 -12.63 -13.06
CA SER A 255 -13.56 -11.78 -12.70
C SER A 255 -13.12 -10.71 -11.70
N ILE A 256 -13.87 -9.61 -11.60
CA ILE A 256 -13.56 -8.54 -10.64
C ILE A 256 -13.48 -9.13 -9.22
N GLY A 257 -12.33 -8.90 -8.58
CA GLY A 257 -12.03 -9.41 -7.24
C GLY A 257 -11.61 -10.88 -7.16
N GLY A 258 -11.42 -11.56 -8.30
CA GLY A 258 -10.95 -12.95 -8.32
C GLY A 258 -9.52 -13.12 -7.81
N ARG A 259 -8.67 -12.12 -8.03
CA ARG A 259 -7.32 -11.99 -7.42
C ARG A 259 -7.08 -10.53 -7.05
N CYS A 260 -6.29 -10.31 -6.01
CA CYS A 260 -5.96 -8.97 -5.55
C CYS A 260 -4.64 -8.97 -4.79
N THR A 261 -4.09 -7.78 -4.59
CA THR A 261 -2.89 -7.52 -3.80
C THR A 261 -3.20 -6.46 -2.77
N TRP A 262 -2.73 -6.65 -1.54
CA TRP A 262 -2.81 -5.63 -0.50
C TRP A 262 -1.55 -4.77 -0.52
N LEU A 263 -1.75 -3.46 -0.68
CA LEU A 263 -0.67 -2.48 -0.84
C LEU A 263 -0.68 -1.48 0.31
N LYS A 264 0.45 -1.35 1.02
CA LYS A 264 0.60 -0.40 2.12
C LYS A 264 1.10 0.95 1.62
N MET A 265 0.21 1.92 1.56
CA MET A 265 0.50 3.26 1.03
C MET A 265 0.11 4.34 2.04
N SER A 266 0.86 5.44 2.06
CA SER A 266 0.52 6.64 2.84
C SER A 266 -0.54 7.47 2.13
N GLU A 267 -0.43 7.57 0.81
CA GLU A 267 -1.36 8.28 -0.06
C GLU A 267 -1.64 7.44 -1.31
N LEU A 268 -2.85 7.54 -1.85
CA LEU A 268 -3.27 6.84 -3.07
C LEU A 268 -2.84 7.66 -4.30
N THR A 269 -1.53 7.73 -4.51
CA THR A 269 -0.88 8.43 -5.64
C THR A 269 0.06 7.48 -6.37
N ILE A 270 0.51 7.87 -7.57
CA ILE A 270 1.46 7.03 -8.32
C ILE A 270 2.79 6.83 -7.57
N ASP A 271 3.23 7.84 -6.82
CA ASP A 271 4.40 7.75 -5.95
C ASP A 271 4.16 6.86 -4.72
N GLY A 272 2.93 6.87 -4.18
CA GLY A 272 2.52 5.91 -3.14
C GLY A 272 2.65 4.47 -3.63
N LEU A 273 2.19 4.19 -4.85
CA LEU A 273 2.32 2.89 -5.49
C LEU A 273 3.79 2.51 -5.76
N ARG A 274 4.57 3.46 -6.29
CA ARG A 274 6.02 3.30 -6.52
C ARG A 274 6.76 2.94 -5.24
N HIS A 275 6.50 3.65 -4.13
CA HIS A 275 7.09 3.31 -2.83
C HIS A 275 6.65 1.94 -2.32
N ALA A 276 5.40 1.53 -2.55
CA ALA A 276 4.93 0.20 -2.19
C ALA A 276 5.70 -0.90 -2.91
N PHE A 277 6.06 -0.70 -4.18
CA PHE A 277 6.84 -1.68 -4.95
C PHE A 277 8.33 -1.67 -4.59
N LEU A 278 8.92 -0.50 -4.35
CA LEU A 278 10.33 -0.41 -3.94
C LEU A 278 10.60 -1.03 -2.57
N ASP A 279 9.58 -1.10 -1.70
CA ASP A 279 9.64 -1.70 -0.36
C ASP A 279 8.62 -2.85 -0.23
N HIS A 280 8.55 -3.70 -1.26
CA HIS A 280 7.50 -4.72 -1.38
C HIS A 280 7.49 -5.74 -0.25
N GLU A 281 8.66 -6.07 0.33
CA GLU A 281 8.76 -7.00 1.46
C GLU A 281 7.95 -6.54 2.68
N ASN A 282 7.80 -5.22 2.86
CA ASN A 282 7.04 -4.63 3.97
C ASN A 282 5.65 -4.16 3.54
N ARG A 283 5.46 -3.83 2.25
CA ARG A 283 4.27 -3.13 1.77
C ARG A 283 3.35 -3.93 0.86
N VAL A 284 3.77 -5.09 0.38
CA VAL A 284 2.95 -5.94 -0.50
C VAL A 284 2.55 -7.23 0.22
N ARG A 285 1.26 -7.54 0.23
CA ARG A 285 0.72 -8.79 0.80
C ARG A 285 -0.28 -9.42 -0.17
N PHE A 286 -0.32 -10.74 -0.20
CA PHE A 286 -1.28 -11.52 -1.02
C PHE A 286 -2.42 -12.13 -0.21
N GLU A 287 -2.38 -11.96 1.11
CA GLU A 287 -3.45 -12.32 2.04
C GLU A 287 -3.94 -11.06 2.73
N ASP A 288 -5.18 -11.11 3.22
CA ASP A 288 -5.76 -10.04 4.00
C ASP A 288 -4.92 -9.75 5.27
N PRO A 289 -4.36 -8.54 5.41
CA PRO A 289 -3.55 -8.16 6.57
C PRO A 289 -4.29 -8.27 7.90
N SER A 290 -5.63 -8.19 7.91
CA SER A 290 -6.44 -8.35 9.13
C SER A 290 -6.43 -9.77 9.69
N LEU A 291 -6.01 -10.77 8.89
CA LEU A 291 -5.83 -12.15 9.35
C LEU A 291 -4.57 -12.32 10.22
N ARG A 292 -3.66 -11.34 10.22
CA ARG A 292 -2.50 -11.36 11.12
C ARG A 292 -2.90 -10.90 12.51
N PRO A 293 -2.37 -11.52 13.58
CA PRO A 293 -2.61 -11.03 14.93
C PRO A 293 -2.23 -9.56 15.04
N SER A 294 -3.15 -8.73 15.54
CA SER A 294 -2.86 -7.33 15.82
C SER A 294 -1.79 -7.27 16.91
N ILE A 295 -0.74 -6.50 16.70
CA ILE A 295 0.17 -6.15 17.78
C ILE A 295 -0.40 -4.95 18.53
N PRO A 296 -0.31 -4.92 19.86
CA PRO A 296 -0.75 -3.77 20.62
C PRO A 296 0.20 -2.59 20.39
N PHE A 297 -0.34 -1.37 20.37
CA PHE A 297 0.41 -0.17 20.06
C PHE A 297 -0.18 1.08 20.72
N ILE A 298 0.63 2.13 20.84
CA ILE A 298 0.14 3.46 21.24
C ILE A 298 -0.59 4.03 20.02
N ALA A 299 -1.90 4.26 20.11
CA ALA A 299 -2.72 4.69 18.99
C ALA A 299 -2.75 6.21 18.83
N ARG A 300 -2.83 6.95 19.95
CA ARG A 300 -2.98 8.40 19.93
C ARG A 300 -2.43 9.07 21.17
N ILE A 301 -1.97 10.31 21.02
CA ILE A 301 -1.77 11.25 22.12
C ILE A 301 -2.49 12.56 21.81
N LYS A 302 -3.09 13.17 22.83
CA LYS A 302 -3.68 14.50 22.79
C LYS A 302 -3.21 15.29 24.00
N ILE A 303 -2.60 16.45 23.74
CA ILE A 303 -2.04 17.35 24.75
C ILE A 303 -2.88 18.63 24.73
N ASN A 304 -3.35 19.09 25.88
CA ASN A 304 -4.03 20.37 26.03
C ASN A 304 -3.48 21.14 27.24
N GLY A 305 -3.24 22.44 27.08
CA GLY A 305 -2.89 23.35 28.18
C GLY A 305 -1.54 23.08 28.86
N ALA A 306 -0.67 22.26 28.25
CA ALA A 306 0.67 22.03 28.78
C ALA A 306 1.54 23.29 28.64
N SER A 307 2.38 23.56 29.63
CA SER A 307 3.20 24.78 29.68
C SER A 307 4.32 24.83 28.63
N PHE A 308 4.80 23.68 28.16
CA PHE A 308 5.95 23.59 27.26
C PHE A 308 5.61 23.12 25.84
N LEU A 309 4.63 22.23 25.71
CA LEU A 309 4.17 21.71 24.43
C LEU A 309 2.81 22.31 24.12
N GLY A 310 2.66 22.89 22.93
CA GLY A 310 1.38 23.43 22.47
C GLY A 310 0.33 22.34 22.27
N ASP A 311 -0.93 22.76 22.27
CA ASP A 311 -2.09 21.90 22.05
C ASP A 311 -1.99 21.16 20.73
N GLN A 312 -2.04 19.83 20.79
CA GLN A 312 -1.87 18.99 19.61
C GLN A 312 -2.52 17.62 19.81
N SER A 313 -2.88 17.00 18.70
CA SER A 313 -3.35 15.63 18.67
C SER A 313 -2.68 14.86 17.56
N ILE A 314 -2.03 13.77 17.91
CA ILE A 314 -1.21 12.95 17.02
C ILE A 314 -1.72 11.52 17.07
N ASN A 315 -2.03 10.96 15.90
CA ASN A 315 -2.28 9.53 15.73
C ASN A 315 -0.97 8.86 15.33
N PHE A 316 -0.62 7.77 15.99
CA PHE A 316 0.58 7.00 15.70
C PHE A 316 0.27 5.88 14.69
N SER A 317 1.26 5.56 13.87
CA SER A 317 1.28 4.31 13.10
C SER A 317 1.43 3.12 14.05
N PRO A 318 0.82 1.96 13.76
CA PRO A 318 1.12 0.73 14.47
C PRO A 318 2.54 0.19 14.19
N ASP A 319 3.26 0.77 13.22
CA ASP A 319 4.63 0.42 12.87
C ASP A 319 5.64 1.42 13.48
N LEU A 320 6.56 1.93 12.66
CA LEU A 320 7.58 2.89 13.07
C LEU A 320 7.02 4.31 13.13
N ASN A 321 7.25 4.99 14.25
CA ASN A 321 7.00 6.41 14.43
C ASN A 321 8.32 7.12 14.75
N ALA A 322 8.59 8.23 14.07
CA ALA A 322 9.80 9.04 14.29
C ALA A 322 9.42 10.47 14.70
N LEU A 323 9.89 10.90 15.87
CA LEU A 323 9.71 12.27 16.37
C LEU A 323 10.98 13.09 16.15
N VAL A 324 10.93 14.04 15.23
CA VAL A 324 12.09 14.84 14.79
C VAL A 324 11.94 16.30 15.22
N GLY A 325 13.02 16.93 15.67
CA GLY A 325 13.03 18.34 16.05
C GLY A 325 14.35 18.78 16.69
N GLY A 326 14.59 20.09 16.78
CA GLY A 326 15.81 20.67 17.37
C GLY A 326 15.97 20.43 18.88
N SER A 327 17.14 20.74 19.43
CA SER A 327 17.33 20.69 20.90
C SER A 327 16.32 21.61 21.61
N GLY A 328 15.78 21.17 22.74
CA GLY A 328 14.75 21.94 23.47
C GLY A 328 13.36 21.95 22.83
N SER A 329 13.10 21.20 21.75
CA SER A 329 11.77 21.17 21.11
C SER A 329 10.71 20.32 21.85
N GLY A 330 11.01 19.82 23.05
CA GLY A 330 10.07 19.00 23.84
C GLY A 330 9.91 17.53 23.47
N LYS A 331 10.81 16.95 22.66
CA LYS A 331 10.82 15.51 22.37
C LYS A 331 10.90 14.62 23.61
N SER A 332 11.80 14.97 24.55
CA SER A 332 11.94 14.22 25.80
C SER A 332 10.70 14.34 26.66
N THR A 333 10.15 15.54 26.83
CA THR A 333 8.90 15.78 27.55
C THR A 333 7.73 14.99 26.95
N PHE A 334 7.64 14.93 25.62
CA PHE A 334 6.66 14.13 24.90
C PHE A 334 6.80 12.63 25.21
N LEU A 335 8.03 12.09 25.19
CA LEU A 335 8.30 10.69 25.55
C LEU A 335 7.95 10.41 27.02
N GLU A 336 8.26 11.34 27.92
CA GLU A 336 7.89 11.24 29.33
C GLU A 336 6.36 11.24 29.52
N TYR A 337 5.60 12.05 28.78
CA TYR A 337 4.13 11.99 28.82
C TYR A 337 3.60 10.61 28.45
N LEU A 338 4.13 10.00 27.39
CA LEU A 338 3.75 8.64 27.01
C LEU A 338 4.12 7.63 28.12
N ARG A 339 5.32 7.77 28.71
CA ARG A 339 5.78 6.91 29.81
C ARG A 339 4.86 7.02 31.03
N SER A 340 4.58 8.24 31.49
CA SER A 340 3.72 8.51 32.63
C SER A 340 2.29 8.06 32.38
N ALA A 341 1.73 8.30 31.18
CA ALA A 341 0.40 7.83 30.80
C ALA A 341 0.34 6.30 30.74
N ALA A 342 1.47 5.66 30.44
CA ALA A 342 1.60 4.21 30.48
C ALA A 342 1.78 3.63 31.90
N GLY A 343 1.88 4.47 32.93
CA GLY A 343 2.17 4.03 34.30
C GLY A 343 3.56 3.41 34.48
N VAL A 344 4.48 3.62 33.53
CA VAL A 344 5.84 3.05 33.56
C VAL A 344 6.75 3.96 34.38
N GLN A 345 7.43 3.40 35.37
CA GLN A 345 8.43 4.16 36.15
C GLN A 345 9.77 4.21 35.40
N PRO A 346 10.51 5.34 35.48
CA PRO A 346 11.85 5.43 34.91
C PRO A 346 12.82 4.46 35.60
N PHE A 347 13.81 4.00 34.86
CA PHE A 347 14.87 3.16 35.40
C PHE A 347 15.80 3.99 36.29
N HIS A 348 15.69 3.80 37.61
CA HIS A 348 16.53 4.50 38.58
C HIS A 348 17.95 3.89 38.64
N THR A 349 18.97 4.74 38.52
CA THR A 349 20.18 4.60 39.33
C THR A 349 19.84 5.07 40.74
N GLU A 350 20.26 4.34 41.77
CA GLU A 350 20.02 4.68 43.18
C GLU A 350 20.22 6.19 43.46
N GLY A 351 19.20 6.84 44.04
CA GLY A 351 19.32 8.21 44.58
C GLY A 351 18.57 9.36 43.86
N SER A 352 17.77 9.12 42.81
CA SER A 352 17.00 10.21 42.16
C SER A 352 15.48 10.10 42.37
N ASN A 353 15.01 10.60 43.50
CA ASN A 353 13.59 10.83 43.79
C ASN A 353 13.11 12.17 43.21
N SER A 354 13.21 12.34 41.88
CA SER A 354 12.68 13.54 41.22
C SER A 354 11.43 13.16 40.42
N LYS A 355 10.30 13.82 40.73
CA LYS A 355 9.14 13.91 39.81
C LYS A 355 9.67 14.11 38.39
N SER A 356 9.10 13.39 37.42
CA SER A 356 9.54 13.56 36.04
C SER A 356 9.38 15.03 35.64
N SER A 357 10.34 15.59 34.91
CA SER A 357 10.27 16.98 34.43
C SER A 357 8.98 17.27 33.65
N ALA A 358 8.29 16.23 33.18
CA ALA A 358 7.03 16.33 32.45
C ALA A 358 5.83 16.63 33.36
N GLU A 359 5.74 16.05 34.56
CA GLU A 359 4.63 16.33 35.49
C GLU A 359 4.60 17.80 35.91
N ALA A 360 5.78 18.41 36.07
CA ALA A 360 5.92 19.83 36.38
C ALA A 360 5.44 20.76 35.24
N THR A 361 5.21 20.22 34.05
CA THR A 361 4.76 20.99 32.88
C THR A 361 3.23 20.97 32.69
N LEU A 362 2.49 20.30 33.57
CA LEU A 362 1.02 20.19 33.54
C LEU A 362 0.39 21.06 34.64
N PRO A 363 0.12 22.36 34.37
CA PRO A 363 -0.57 23.25 35.30
C PRO A 363 -2.07 22.91 35.44
N ASP A 364 -2.77 23.63 36.31
CA ASP A 364 -4.23 23.50 36.46
C ASP A 364 -4.95 23.68 35.11
N GLY A 365 -5.83 22.73 34.79
CA GLY A 365 -6.55 22.67 33.51
C GLY A 365 -5.81 21.97 32.37
N ALA A 366 -4.52 21.64 32.52
CA ALA A 366 -3.78 20.87 31.53
C ALA A 366 -4.17 19.38 31.54
N SER A 367 -4.10 18.75 30.38
CA SER A 367 -4.26 17.30 30.27
C SER A 367 -3.42 16.67 29.16
N VAL A 368 -3.01 15.43 29.39
CA VAL A 368 -2.51 14.55 28.32
C VAL A 368 -3.35 13.28 28.29
N GLU A 369 -4.02 13.04 27.18
CA GLU A 369 -4.83 11.84 26.92
C GLU A 369 -4.06 10.92 25.95
N VAL A 370 -3.85 9.66 26.32
CA VAL A 370 -3.14 8.67 25.50
C VAL A 370 -4.05 7.46 25.30
N GLN A 371 -4.17 7.02 24.05
CA GLN A 371 -4.93 5.84 23.68
C GLN A 371 -3.97 4.70 23.35
N PHE A 372 -4.17 3.55 23.97
CA PHE A 372 -3.43 2.31 23.72
C PHE A 372 -4.39 1.31 23.08
N ALA A 373 -4.04 0.80 21.90
CA ALA A 373 -4.81 -0.24 21.22
C ALA A 373 -4.25 -1.61 21.59
N GLU A 374 -5.13 -2.53 21.99
CA GLU A 374 -4.81 -3.89 22.40
C GLU A 374 -4.95 -4.89 21.25
N THR A 375 -4.43 -6.11 21.46
CA THR A 375 -4.48 -7.21 20.48
C THR A 375 -5.90 -7.60 20.07
N ASP A 376 -6.87 -7.48 20.98
CA ASP A 376 -8.29 -7.79 20.74
C ASP A 376 -9.07 -6.63 20.07
N GLY A 377 -8.38 -5.54 19.74
CA GLY A 377 -8.96 -4.33 19.15
C GLY A 377 -9.60 -3.38 20.16
N SER A 378 -9.62 -3.72 21.46
CA SER A 378 -10.05 -2.78 22.50
C SER A 378 -9.05 -1.62 22.64
N VAL A 379 -9.55 -0.47 23.11
CA VAL A 379 -8.75 0.73 23.31
C VAL A 379 -8.84 1.16 24.76
N ILE A 380 -7.67 1.27 25.40
CA ILE A 380 -7.53 1.83 26.75
C ILE A 380 -7.15 3.30 26.60
N GLU A 381 -7.88 4.19 27.26
CA GLU A 381 -7.57 5.62 27.28
C GLU A 381 -7.11 6.03 28.68
N ALA A 382 -5.87 6.52 28.78
CA ALA A 382 -5.29 7.04 30.02
C ALA A 382 -5.19 8.56 29.95
N ARG A 383 -5.39 9.24 31.08
CA ARG A 383 -5.29 10.69 31.21
C ARG A 383 -4.33 11.07 32.33
N LEU A 384 -3.38 11.92 32.00
CA LEU A 384 -2.56 12.67 32.94
C LEU A 384 -3.20 14.05 33.18
N GLY A 385 -3.54 14.34 34.43
CA GLY A 385 -4.02 15.64 34.89
C GLY A 385 -2.92 16.52 35.49
N PRO A 386 -3.31 17.66 36.12
CA PRO A 386 -2.38 18.57 36.77
C PRO A 386 -1.46 17.86 37.76
N GLY A 387 -0.17 18.22 37.75
CA GLY A 387 0.82 17.64 38.66
C GLY A 387 1.14 16.15 38.44
N GLY A 388 0.67 15.54 37.35
CA GLY A 388 0.99 14.16 36.99
C GLY A 388 -0.03 13.11 37.39
N GLU A 389 -1.22 13.51 37.84
CA GLU A 389 -2.25 12.57 38.29
C GLU A 389 -2.73 11.67 37.14
N LEU A 390 -2.53 10.37 37.28
CA LEU A 390 -2.88 9.38 36.26
C LEU A 390 -4.24 8.75 36.54
N THR A 391 -5.12 8.76 35.53
CA THR A 391 -6.46 8.17 35.58
C THR A 391 -6.73 7.35 34.31
N VAL A 392 -7.56 6.31 34.42
CA VAL A 392 -8.06 5.56 33.25
C VAL A 392 -9.44 6.11 32.89
N VAL A 393 -9.57 6.63 31.67
CA VAL A 393 -10.82 7.21 31.15
C VAL A 393 -11.72 6.14 30.57
N SER A 394 -11.13 5.15 29.88
CA SER A 394 -11.86 4.06 29.26
C SER A 394 -11.07 2.75 29.31
N PRO A 395 -11.67 1.64 29.78
CA PRO A 395 -12.94 1.58 30.50
C PRO A 395 -12.82 2.20 31.91
N PRO A 396 -13.87 2.87 32.42
CA PRO A 396 -13.81 3.65 33.67
C PRO A 396 -13.63 2.80 34.95
N ASP A 397 -13.88 1.49 34.86
CA ASP A 397 -13.86 0.57 36.00
C ASP A 397 -12.45 0.04 36.34
N LEU A 398 -11.42 0.48 35.60
CA LEU A 398 -10.02 0.10 35.83
C LEU A 398 -9.31 1.10 36.75
N SER A 399 -8.72 0.61 37.84
CA SER A 399 -7.90 1.47 38.71
C SER A 399 -6.59 1.88 38.03
N ALA A 400 -6.12 3.11 38.27
CA ALA A 400 -4.84 3.61 37.75
C ALA A 400 -3.63 2.80 38.24
N HIS A 401 -3.70 2.21 39.43
CA HIS A 401 -2.68 1.29 39.96
C HIS A 401 -2.67 -0.09 39.28
N ALA A 402 -3.72 -0.39 38.52
CA ALA A 402 -3.89 -1.61 37.75
C ALA A 402 -4.03 -1.30 36.27
N LEU A 403 -3.40 -0.21 35.78
CA LEU A 403 -3.29 0.08 34.34
C LEU A 403 -2.86 -1.21 33.64
N PRO A 404 -3.80 -1.93 33.01
CA PRO A 404 -3.52 -3.23 32.48
C PRO A 404 -3.02 -2.98 31.08
N ILE A 405 -1.89 -2.28 30.93
CA ILE A 405 -1.20 -2.31 29.66
C ILE A 405 -0.75 -3.76 29.55
N ARG A 406 -1.59 -4.58 28.90
CA ARG A 406 -1.43 -6.04 28.87
C ARG A 406 -0.27 -6.43 27.97
N PHE A 407 0.40 -5.44 27.38
CA PHE A 407 1.54 -5.61 26.52
C PHE A 407 2.79 -4.90 27.06
N PRO A 408 3.97 -5.51 26.92
CA PRO A 408 5.21 -4.95 27.43
C PRO A 408 5.63 -3.73 26.61
N VAL A 409 5.36 -2.51 27.12
CA VAL A 409 5.90 -1.26 26.57
C VAL A 409 7.18 -0.86 27.29
N ARG A 410 8.18 -0.38 26.56
CA ARG A 410 9.46 0.09 27.11
C ARG A 410 9.73 1.52 26.67
N PHE A 411 10.07 2.36 27.64
CA PHE A 411 10.50 3.74 27.41
C PHE A 411 11.97 3.86 27.78
N LEU A 412 12.81 4.16 26.79
CA LEU A 412 14.26 4.27 26.96
C LEU A 412 14.70 5.69 26.60
N SER A 413 15.04 6.49 27.62
CA SER A 413 15.69 7.77 27.42
C SER A 413 17.18 7.61 27.14
N GLN A 414 17.82 8.62 26.55
CA GLN A 414 19.27 8.60 26.29
C GLN A 414 20.08 8.33 27.58
N ARG A 415 19.69 8.92 28.71
CA ARG A 415 20.36 8.69 30.00
C ARG A 415 20.18 7.27 30.50
N GLU A 416 18.99 6.68 30.35
CA GLU A 416 18.74 5.29 30.74
C GLU A 416 19.50 4.30 29.85
N VAL A 417 19.58 4.55 28.55
CA VAL A 417 20.40 3.73 27.63
C VAL A 417 21.86 3.75 28.06
N LEU A 418 22.43 4.93 28.32
CA LEU A 418 23.81 5.08 28.79
C LEU A 418 24.04 4.39 30.13
N SER A 419 23.13 4.59 31.09
CA SER A 419 23.20 3.97 32.41
C SER A 419 23.18 2.44 32.32
N ARG A 420 22.26 1.87 31.54
CA ARG A 420 22.17 0.41 31.35
C ARG A 420 23.40 -0.15 30.64
N ALA A 421 23.92 0.54 29.62
CA ALA A 421 25.14 0.13 28.93
C ALA A 421 26.37 0.11 29.86
N SER A 422 26.40 1.00 30.86
CA SER A 422 27.49 1.06 31.85
C SER A 422 27.42 -0.03 32.94
N ASN A 423 26.31 -0.78 33.02
CA ASN A 423 26.14 -1.86 34.00
C ASN A 423 25.83 -3.20 33.28
N PRO A 424 26.81 -4.13 33.23
CA PRO A 424 26.68 -5.41 32.53
C PRO A 424 25.46 -6.23 32.96
N GLN A 425 25.12 -6.24 34.25
CA GLN A 425 23.99 -7.03 34.76
C GLN A 425 22.64 -6.51 34.24
N SER A 426 22.48 -5.19 34.16
CA SER A 426 21.29 -4.58 33.57
C SER A 426 21.22 -4.78 32.06
N THR A 427 22.36 -4.85 31.38
CA THR A 427 22.39 -5.19 29.94
C THR A 427 21.97 -6.64 29.71
N THR A 428 22.48 -7.59 30.50
CA THR A 428 22.06 -9.00 30.43
C THR A 428 20.58 -9.16 30.70
N ARG A 429 20.05 -8.54 31.76
CA ARG A 429 18.59 -8.58 32.04
C ARG A 429 17.77 -8.02 30.88
N LEU A 430 18.23 -6.92 30.26
CA LEU A 430 17.54 -6.35 29.10
C LEU A 430 17.51 -7.33 27.92
N LEU A 431 18.61 -8.04 27.66
CA LEU A 431 18.71 -9.05 26.60
C LEU A 431 17.82 -10.27 26.92
N ASP A 432 17.87 -10.77 28.14
CA ASP A 432 17.02 -11.89 28.60
C ASP A 432 15.54 -11.54 28.47
N GLU A 433 15.17 -10.29 28.78
CA GLU A 433 13.80 -9.79 28.60
C GLU A 433 13.42 -9.58 27.12
N LEU A 434 14.36 -9.27 26.22
CA LEU A 434 14.09 -9.13 24.78
C LEU A 434 13.93 -10.49 24.10
N CYS A 435 14.72 -11.47 24.52
CA CYS A 435 14.73 -12.81 23.97
C CYS A 435 13.82 -13.77 24.73
N ARG A 436 13.08 -13.31 25.74
CA ARG A 436 12.32 -14.17 26.66
C ARG A 436 11.43 -15.19 25.95
N ASP A 437 10.72 -14.77 24.91
CA ASP A 437 9.79 -15.61 24.17
C ASP A 437 10.51 -16.58 23.21
N ASP A 438 11.74 -16.26 22.80
CA ASP A 438 12.59 -17.14 21.99
C ASP A 438 13.39 -18.12 22.87
N LEU A 439 13.68 -17.75 24.12
CA LEU A 439 14.29 -18.60 25.14
C LEU A 439 13.30 -19.56 25.81
N ALA A 440 11.99 -19.28 25.70
CA ALA A 440 10.91 -20.10 26.26
C ALA A 440 10.40 -21.19 25.30
N LYS A 441 10.89 -21.23 24.06
CA LYS A 441 10.69 -22.30 23.07
C LYS A 441 11.83 -23.30 23.13
#